data_AF-A0A6P0Q5I7-F1
#
_entry.id   AF-A0A6P0Q5I7-F1
#
_cell.length_a   1.000
_cell.length_b   1.000
_cell.length_c   1.000
_cell.angle_alpha   90.00
_cell.angle_beta   90.00
_cell.angle_gamma   90.00
#
_symmetry.space_group_name_H-M   'P 1'
#
loop_
_entity.id
_entity.type
_entity.pdbx_description
1 polymer ?
#
loop_
_entity_poly.entity_id
_entity_poly.type
_entity_poly.pdbx_seq_one_letter_code
_entity_poly.pdbx_strand_id
1 'polypeptide(L)'
;DFSPESTVSIPEIPNNQVPQQPVSKLVETLLDSEKKLLEAHSAIAGVPYNGLSQRDVERFYLNSDGALRQQASSSASIYLYTKTEEEGKKPRSAGAYKISKGLETLDIQTCLQEAAEKTISHLNYEKVKSGKYRVVFSPEAFLSLLNAFSNLFNAQNILDKQSLSTPEFLGTQIASPLLSVCDDELHPENVAPVYFDGEGTPTRRVPIITEGVLSSFLHSAGTAKRLNAQPTGHANIGAKVTVSPNFYHVFPGQSAEQEYSLDQAENVIWIDEVNALHAGVKALEGSFSLPFDGWMVNKGELTSIDSATVAGDFRELLKSIIYVEKEAELTSGGVCPKIWVDGLSITGD
;
A
#
# COMPACT_ATOMS: atom_id res chain seq x y z
N ASP A 1 -26.83 18.57 -4.42
CA ASP A 1 -25.84 19.65 -4.47
C ASP A 1 -24.55 19.09 -5.02
N PHE A 2 -23.87 19.80 -5.92
CA PHE A 2 -22.52 19.44 -6.36
C PHE A 2 -21.51 19.75 -5.25
N SER A 3 -20.29 19.22 -5.38
CA SER A 3 -19.18 19.65 -4.52
C SER A 3 -19.01 21.17 -4.60
N PRO A 4 -18.86 21.89 -3.48
CA PRO A 4 -18.61 23.34 -3.49
C PRO A 4 -17.29 23.71 -4.17
N GLU A 5 -16.40 22.73 -4.39
CA GLU A 5 -15.13 22.93 -5.06
C GLU A 5 -15.11 22.43 -6.52
N SER A 6 -16.23 21.98 -7.07
CA SER A 6 -16.24 21.36 -8.41
C SER A 6 -15.86 22.35 -9.53
N THR A 7 -16.07 23.65 -9.32
CA THR A 7 -15.72 24.74 -10.24
C THR A 7 -14.41 25.46 -9.88
N VAL A 8 -13.73 25.06 -8.80
CA VAL A 8 -12.43 25.64 -8.41
C VAL A 8 -11.39 25.37 -9.50
N SER A 9 -10.63 26.40 -9.86
CA SER A 9 -9.54 26.29 -10.84
C SER A 9 -8.48 25.30 -10.35
N ILE A 10 -8.06 24.42 -11.24
CA ILE A 10 -6.98 23.46 -11.01
C ILE A 10 -5.83 23.73 -11.99
N PRO A 11 -4.60 23.29 -11.67
CA PRO A 11 -3.49 23.35 -12.61
C PRO A 11 -3.86 22.72 -13.96
N GLU A 12 -3.21 23.17 -15.02
CA GLU A 12 -3.34 22.51 -16.32
C GLU A 12 -2.98 21.04 -16.18
N ILE A 13 -3.94 20.17 -16.53
CA ILE A 13 -3.75 18.74 -16.44
C ILE A 13 -2.94 18.30 -17.67
N PRO A 14 -1.72 17.75 -17.50
CA PRO A 14 -0.95 17.27 -18.63
C PRO A 14 -1.67 16.10 -19.31
N ASN A 15 -1.61 16.06 -20.64
CA ASN A 15 -2.00 14.85 -21.36
C ASN A 15 -0.92 13.78 -21.15
N ASN A 16 -1.23 12.77 -20.35
CA ASN A 16 -0.32 11.67 -20.01
C ASN A 16 -0.57 10.42 -20.86
N GLN A 17 -1.29 10.54 -21.99
CA GLN A 17 -1.44 9.43 -22.92
C GLN A 17 -0.13 9.16 -23.65
N VAL A 18 0.25 7.88 -23.73
CA VAL A 18 1.37 7.40 -24.53
C VAL A 18 0.88 6.35 -25.54
N PRO A 19 1.57 6.17 -26.68
CA PRO A 19 1.19 5.14 -27.65
C PRO A 19 1.17 3.74 -27.04
N GLN A 20 0.04 3.05 -27.19
CA GLN A 20 -0.13 1.66 -26.78
C GLN A 20 0.62 0.71 -27.72
N GLN A 21 1.16 -0.37 -27.18
CA GLN A 21 1.90 -1.36 -27.96
C GLN A 21 0.97 -2.47 -28.50
N PRO A 22 1.30 -3.15 -29.60
CA PRO A 22 0.51 -4.27 -30.09
C PRO A 22 0.42 -5.40 -29.05
N VAL A 23 -0.73 -6.08 -28.96
CA VAL A 23 -0.93 -7.21 -28.03
C VAL A 23 0.13 -8.30 -28.21
N SER A 24 0.60 -8.55 -29.44
CA SER A 24 1.68 -9.51 -29.71
C SER A 24 2.96 -9.17 -28.95
N LYS A 25 3.32 -7.88 -28.86
CA LYS A 25 4.50 -7.42 -28.12
C LYS A 25 4.35 -7.70 -26.63
N LEU A 26 3.16 -7.50 -26.06
CA LEU A 26 2.89 -7.81 -24.65
C LEU A 26 3.02 -9.31 -24.39
N VAL A 27 2.41 -10.14 -25.24
CA VAL A 27 2.46 -11.61 -25.12
C VAL A 27 3.90 -12.11 -25.21
N GLU A 28 4.66 -11.66 -26.21
CA GLU A 28 6.07 -12.03 -26.38
C GLU A 28 6.91 -11.65 -25.16
N THR A 29 6.68 -10.44 -24.61
CA THR A 29 7.41 -9.94 -23.44
C THR A 29 7.08 -10.73 -22.17
N LEU A 30 5.81 -11.09 -21.98
CA LEU A 30 5.38 -11.89 -20.83
C LEU A 30 5.92 -13.32 -20.90
N LEU A 31 5.90 -13.95 -22.08
CA LEU A 31 6.46 -15.28 -22.30
C LEU A 31 7.98 -15.32 -22.07
N ASP A 32 8.71 -14.29 -22.53
CA ASP A 32 10.14 -14.16 -22.25
C ASP A 32 10.41 -13.99 -20.75
N SER A 33 9.60 -13.18 -20.07
CA SER A 33 9.68 -12.97 -18.62
C SER A 33 9.43 -14.27 -17.84
N GLU A 34 8.39 -15.01 -18.21
CA GLU A 34 8.07 -16.32 -17.62
C GLU A 34 9.20 -17.32 -17.79
N LYS A 35 9.73 -17.43 -19.01
CA LYS A 35 10.86 -18.32 -19.30
C LYS A 35 12.08 -17.98 -18.44
N LYS A 36 12.43 -16.70 -18.33
CA LYS A 36 13.56 -16.24 -17.51
C LYS A 36 13.38 -16.57 -16.03
N LEU A 37 12.16 -16.47 -15.49
CA LEU A 37 11.89 -16.87 -14.10
C LEU A 37 12.05 -18.37 -13.86
N LEU A 38 11.55 -19.19 -14.78
CA LEU A 38 11.72 -20.65 -14.70
C LEU A 38 13.21 -21.04 -14.77
N GLU A 39 14.01 -20.28 -15.51
CA GLU A 39 15.46 -20.49 -15.63
C GLU A 39 16.26 -19.90 -14.45
N ALA A 40 15.66 -19.03 -13.63
CA ALA A 40 16.36 -18.32 -12.56
C ALA A 40 16.83 -19.23 -11.42
N HIS A 41 16.08 -20.30 -11.12
CA HIS A 41 16.45 -21.28 -10.10
C HIS A 41 15.72 -22.60 -10.32
N SER A 42 16.40 -23.74 -10.13
CA SER A 42 15.85 -25.07 -10.39
C SER A 42 14.62 -25.43 -9.55
N ALA A 43 14.47 -24.79 -8.39
CA ALA A 43 13.30 -24.97 -7.52
C ALA A 43 12.05 -24.26 -8.07
N ILE A 44 12.18 -23.25 -8.95
CA ILE A 44 11.03 -22.53 -9.52
C ILE A 44 10.42 -23.41 -10.62
N ALA A 45 9.35 -24.13 -10.28
CA ALA A 45 8.70 -25.08 -11.16
C ALA A 45 7.56 -24.46 -11.98
N GLY A 46 7.10 -23.26 -11.62
CA GLY A 46 6.01 -22.59 -12.34
C GLY A 46 5.93 -21.10 -12.07
N VAL A 47 5.20 -20.40 -12.96
CA VAL A 47 4.82 -18.99 -12.82
C VAL A 47 3.30 -18.89 -12.99
N PRO A 48 2.50 -19.44 -12.05
CA PRO A 48 1.07 -19.72 -12.27
C PRO A 48 0.20 -18.47 -12.42
N TYR A 49 0.65 -17.33 -11.92
CA TYR A 49 -0.10 -16.07 -11.96
C TYR A 49 0.84 -14.95 -12.42
N ASN A 50 0.88 -14.69 -13.72
CA ASN A 50 1.60 -13.57 -14.29
C ASN A 50 0.68 -12.77 -15.23
N GLY A 51 1.01 -11.50 -15.43
CA GLY A 51 0.23 -10.64 -16.29
C GLY A 51 1.02 -9.42 -16.70
N LEU A 52 0.88 -9.04 -17.96
CA LEU A 52 1.33 -7.77 -18.50
C LEU A 52 0.13 -7.07 -19.09
N SER A 53 -0.14 -5.86 -18.63
CA SER A 53 -1.28 -5.07 -19.07
C SER A 53 -0.85 -3.64 -19.41
N GLN A 54 -1.64 -3.03 -20.28
CA GLN A 54 -1.56 -1.62 -20.61
C GLN A 54 -2.99 -1.08 -20.69
N ARG A 55 -3.16 0.18 -20.33
CA ARG A 55 -4.47 0.81 -20.16
C ARG A 55 -4.41 2.27 -20.58
N ASP A 56 -5.43 2.70 -21.31
CA ASP A 56 -5.78 4.12 -21.47
C ASP A 56 -7.00 4.43 -20.62
N VAL A 57 -6.97 5.58 -19.96
CA VAL A 57 -8.05 6.10 -19.15
C VAL A 57 -8.32 7.53 -19.56
N GLU A 58 -9.55 7.80 -19.98
CA GLU A 58 -10.08 9.15 -20.11
C GLU A 58 -11.16 9.37 -19.07
N ARG A 59 -11.10 10.50 -18.37
CA ARG A 59 -12.08 10.90 -17.37
C ARG A 59 -12.55 12.30 -17.68
N PHE A 60 -13.85 12.52 -17.54
CA PHE A 60 -14.45 13.84 -17.63
C PHE A 60 -15.45 14.05 -16.50
N TYR A 61 -15.58 15.29 -16.05
CA TYR A 61 -16.59 15.71 -15.10
C TYR A 61 -17.24 17.00 -15.61
N LEU A 62 -18.58 17.02 -15.62
CA LEU A 62 -19.41 18.11 -16.10
C LEU A 62 -20.57 18.31 -15.14
N ASN A 63 -20.94 19.56 -14.84
CA ASN A 63 -22.14 19.84 -14.07
C ASN A 63 -22.85 21.13 -14.51
N SER A 64 -24.08 21.35 -14.03
CA SER A 64 -24.87 22.54 -14.43
C SER A 64 -24.40 23.85 -13.79
N ASP A 65 -23.49 23.80 -12.83
CA ASP A 65 -22.86 24.98 -12.21
C ASP A 65 -21.65 25.47 -13.04
N GLY A 66 -21.37 24.82 -14.16
CA GLY A 66 -20.33 25.22 -15.11
C GLY A 66 -18.99 24.50 -14.90
N ALA A 67 -18.93 23.47 -14.07
CA ALA A 67 -17.73 22.64 -13.96
C ALA A 67 -17.48 21.89 -15.27
N LEU A 68 -16.24 21.95 -15.76
CA LEU A 68 -15.74 21.22 -16.91
C LEU A 68 -14.32 20.75 -16.57
N ARG A 69 -14.14 19.44 -16.45
CA ARG A 69 -12.85 18.82 -16.18
C ARG A 69 -12.65 17.64 -17.12
N GLN A 70 -11.42 17.47 -17.60
CA GLN A 70 -11.02 16.33 -18.40
C GLN A 70 -9.59 15.97 -18.07
N GLN A 71 -9.30 14.67 -18.05
CA GLN A 71 -7.94 14.15 -17.98
C GLN A 71 -7.84 12.87 -18.79
N ALA A 72 -6.65 12.62 -19.32
CA ALA A 72 -6.33 11.41 -20.04
C ALA A 72 -4.94 10.92 -19.63
N SER A 73 -4.82 9.62 -19.42
CA SER A 73 -3.59 8.99 -18.96
C SER A 73 -3.46 7.57 -19.52
N SER A 74 -2.22 7.17 -19.78
CA SER A 74 -1.88 5.78 -20.03
C SER A 74 -1.11 5.19 -18.85
N SER A 75 -1.18 3.88 -18.69
CA SER A 75 -0.35 3.13 -17.76
C SER A 75 -0.05 1.74 -18.30
N ALA A 76 1.09 1.17 -17.94
CA ALA A 76 1.37 -0.25 -18.12
C ALA A 76 1.83 -0.86 -16.80
N SER A 77 1.50 -2.14 -16.58
CA SER A 77 1.91 -2.86 -15.37
C SER A 77 2.25 -4.31 -15.66
N ILE A 78 3.21 -4.84 -14.92
CA ILE A 78 3.58 -6.25 -14.93
C ILE A 78 3.51 -6.79 -13.51
N TYR A 79 2.98 -8.00 -13.38
CA TYR A 79 3.01 -8.79 -12.17
C TYR A 79 3.55 -10.18 -12.51
N LEU A 80 4.49 -10.65 -11.71
CA LEU A 80 5.11 -11.96 -11.87
C LEU A 80 5.03 -12.69 -10.53
N TYR A 81 4.52 -13.92 -10.53
CA TYR A 81 4.38 -14.72 -9.33
C TYR A 81 4.82 -16.15 -9.58
N THR A 82 5.81 -16.59 -8.83
CA THR A 82 6.44 -17.89 -8.99
C THR A 82 5.81 -18.91 -8.05
N LYS A 83 6.09 -20.17 -8.31
CA LYS A 83 5.82 -21.27 -7.41
C LYS A 83 6.97 -22.26 -7.46
N THR A 84 7.41 -22.70 -6.29
CA THR A 84 8.48 -23.67 -6.16
C THR A 84 7.96 -25.10 -6.02
N GLU A 85 8.78 -26.07 -6.40
CA GLU A 85 8.57 -27.50 -6.15
C GLU A 85 9.91 -28.16 -5.81
N GLU A 86 10.03 -28.66 -4.59
CA GLU A 86 11.19 -29.42 -4.12
C GLU A 86 10.70 -30.62 -3.29
N GLU A 87 11.28 -31.80 -3.52
CA GLU A 87 10.88 -33.01 -2.80
C GLU A 87 11.07 -32.84 -1.28
N GLY A 88 10.03 -33.15 -0.52
CA GLY A 88 10.05 -33.05 0.95
C GLY A 88 9.91 -31.63 1.51
N LYS A 89 9.76 -30.60 0.67
CA LYS A 89 9.51 -29.21 1.10
C LYS A 89 8.11 -28.74 0.70
N LYS A 90 7.58 -27.79 1.48
CA LYS A 90 6.35 -27.08 1.12
C LYS A 90 6.62 -26.16 -0.08
N PRO A 91 5.73 -26.10 -1.09
CA PRO A 91 5.81 -25.08 -2.13
C PRO A 91 5.84 -23.68 -1.53
N ARG A 92 6.77 -22.86 -2.03
CA ARG A 92 6.85 -21.43 -1.73
C ARG A 92 6.43 -20.65 -2.96
N SER A 93 5.87 -19.49 -2.72
CA SER A 93 5.50 -18.56 -3.78
C SER A 93 5.85 -17.15 -3.34
N ALA A 94 6.29 -16.35 -4.30
CA ALA A 94 6.50 -14.93 -4.12
C ALA A 94 6.35 -14.26 -5.49
N GLY A 95 6.21 -12.94 -5.47
CA GLY A 95 6.14 -12.18 -6.69
C GLY A 95 6.59 -10.75 -6.52
N ALA A 96 6.55 -10.05 -7.64
CA ALA A 96 6.83 -8.63 -7.73
C ALA A 96 5.84 -7.97 -8.68
N TYR A 97 5.66 -6.67 -8.51
CA TYR A 97 4.78 -5.84 -9.31
C TYR A 97 5.49 -4.55 -9.68
N LYS A 98 5.38 -4.14 -10.95
CA LYS A 98 5.83 -2.83 -11.41
C LYS A 98 4.75 -2.17 -12.25
N ILE A 99 4.71 -0.84 -12.18
CA ILE A 99 3.81 0.00 -12.96
C ILE A 99 4.58 1.21 -13.48
N SER A 100 4.21 1.69 -14.66
CA SER A 100 4.74 2.94 -15.22
C SER A 100 3.71 3.57 -16.16
N LYS A 101 4.05 4.72 -16.76
CA LYS A 101 3.18 5.45 -17.70
C LYS A 101 2.93 4.70 -19.02
N GLY A 102 3.76 3.71 -19.36
CA GLY A 102 3.58 2.89 -20.56
C GLY A 102 4.61 1.78 -20.68
N LEU A 103 4.43 0.87 -21.63
CA LEU A 103 5.25 -0.34 -21.72
C LEU A 103 6.76 -0.05 -21.88
N GLU A 104 7.12 1.00 -22.62
CA GLU A 104 8.52 1.39 -22.89
C GLU A 104 9.28 1.81 -21.62
N THR A 105 8.57 2.33 -20.62
CA THR A 105 9.17 2.79 -19.35
C THR A 105 8.99 1.78 -18.22
N LEU A 106 8.39 0.62 -18.49
CA LEU A 106 8.10 -0.39 -17.49
C LEU A 106 9.38 -1.18 -17.17
N ASP A 107 9.81 -1.15 -15.91
CA ASP A 107 11.01 -1.85 -15.47
C ASP A 107 10.76 -3.35 -15.23
N ILE A 108 10.74 -4.08 -16.34
CA ILE A 108 10.50 -5.54 -16.35
C ILE A 108 11.69 -6.28 -15.76
N GLN A 109 12.92 -5.79 -15.93
CA GLN A 109 14.12 -6.47 -15.43
C GLN A 109 14.16 -6.47 -13.90
N THR A 110 13.89 -5.32 -13.27
CA THR A 110 13.81 -5.26 -11.81
C THR A 110 12.66 -6.10 -11.28
N CYS A 111 11.50 -6.12 -11.95
CA CYS A 111 10.39 -7.00 -11.57
C CYS A 111 10.78 -8.49 -11.60
N LEU A 112 11.53 -8.92 -12.62
CA LEU A 112 12.03 -10.29 -12.74
C LEU A 112 13.01 -10.63 -11.61
N GLN A 113 13.95 -9.74 -11.35
CA GLN A 113 14.97 -9.91 -10.32
C GLN A 113 14.33 -10.01 -8.94
N GLU A 114 13.47 -9.07 -8.58
CA GLU A 114 12.76 -9.06 -7.29
C GLU A 114 11.93 -10.33 -7.09
N ALA A 115 11.15 -10.74 -8.10
CA ALA A 115 10.36 -11.96 -8.01
C ALA A 115 11.24 -13.20 -7.81
N ALA A 116 12.34 -13.34 -8.56
CA ALA A 116 13.26 -14.46 -8.42
C ALA A 116 13.95 -14.47 -7.05
N GLU A 117 14.57 -13.36 -6.65
CA GLU A 117 15.32 -13.22 -5.40
C GLU A 117 14.42 -13.47 -4.18
N LYS A 118 13.25 -12.85 -4.15
CA LYS A 118 12.26 -13.06 -3.08
C LYS A 118 11.86 -14.53 -3.00
N THR A 119 11.58 -15.18 -4.12
CA THR A 119 11.22 -16.61 -4.14
C THR A 119 12.34 -17.49 -3.58
N ILE A 120 13.58 -17.26 -4.05
CA ILE A 120 14.74 -18.06 -3.66
C ILE A 120 15.04 -17.88 -2.17
N SER A 121 14.88 -16.66 -1.66
CA SER A 121 15.11 -16.34 -0.23
C SER A 121 14.16 -17.10 0.72
N HIS A 122 13.03 -17.62 0.22
CA HIS A 122 12.07 -18.40 0.99
C HIS A 122 12.31 -19.93 0.95
N LEU A 123 13.27 -20.43 0.18
CA LEU A 123 13.50 -21.88 0.00
C LEU A 123 14.01 -22.58 1.27
N ASN A 124 14.73 -21.84 2.12
CA ASN A 124 15.31 -22.34 3.36
C ASN A 124 14.58 -21.71 4.54
N TYR A 125 13.37 -22.23 4.79
CA TYR A 125 12.51 -21.73 5.86
C TYR A 125 12.70 -22.52 7.17
N GLU A 126 12.49 -21.83 8.29
CA GLU A 126 12.51 -22.40 9.63
C GLU A 126 11.25 -22.04 10.41
N LYS A 127 10.95 -22.85 11.43
CA LYS A 127 9.87 -22.54 12.38
C LYS A 127 10.29 -21.40 13.29
N VAL A 128 9.37 -20.48 13.54
CA VAL A 128 9.54 -19.43 14.56
C VAL A 128 8.84 -19.86 15.85
N LYS A 129 9.43 -19.54 17.00
CA LYS A 129 8.77 -19.77 18.30
C LYS A 129 7.65 -18.75 18.49
N SER A 130 6.53 -19.18 19.05
CA SER A 130 5.47 -18.24 19.42
C SER A 130 5.92 -17.32 20.56
N GLY A 131 5.62 -16.03 20.45
CA GLY A 131 6.08 -15.05 21.42
C GLY A 131 5.78 -13.62 21.02
N LYS A 132 6.38 -12.69 21.77
CA LYS A 132 6.38 -11.27 21.46
C LYS A 132 7.69 -10.91 20.78
N TYR A 133 7.59 -10.27 19.63
CA TYR A 133 8.73 -9.89 18.82
C TYR A 133 8.68 -8.41 18.49
N ARG A 134 9.87 -7.83 18.35
CA ARG A 134 10.04 -6.64 17.55
C ARG A 134 9.88 -7.03 16.08
N VAL A 135 9.12 -6.22 15.38
CA VAL A 135 8.76 -6.43 13.98
C VAL A 135 9.17 -5.22 13.18
N VAL A 136 9.66 -5.44 11.97
CA VAL A 136 9.78 -4.42 10.94
C VAL A 136 8.85 -4.79 9.79
N PHE A 137 7.94 -3.90 9.43
CA PHE A 137 7.06 -4.08 8.28
C PHE A 137 7.75 -3.50 7.04
N SER A 138 7.68 -4.25 5.93
CA SER A 138 7.90 -3.69 4.60
C SER A 138 6.88 -2.58 4.31
N PRO A 139 7.17 -1.73 3.32
CA PRO A 139 6.22 -0.77 2.77
C PRO A 139 4.88 -1.40 2.36
N GLU A 140 4.92 -2.53 1.65
CA GLU A 140 3.74 -3.28 1.21
C GLU A 140 2.89 -3.78 2.38
N ALA A 141 3.51 -4.40 3.39
CA ALA A 141 2.81 -4.94 4.54
C ALA A 141 2.17 -3.83 5.39
N PHE A 142 2.90 -2.73 5.62
CA PHE A 142 2.38 -1.61 6.42
C PHE A 142 1.24 -0.89 5.71
N LEU A 143 1.38 -0.58 4.42
CA LEU A 143 0.30 0.08 3.66
C LEU A 143 -0.93 -0.82 3.50
N SER A 144 -0.75 -2.14 3.40
CA SER A 144 -1.85 -3.11 3.40
C SER A 144 -2.65 -3.07 4.71
N LEU A 145 -1.96 -3.03 5.86
CA LEU A 145 -2.60 -2.85 7.16
C LEU A 145 -3.29 -1.49 7.28
N LEU A 146 -2.58 -0.41 6.94
CA LEU A 146 -3.12 0.95 7.00
C LEU A 146 -4.40 1.08 6.17
N ASN A 147 -4.42 0.50 4.97
CA ASN A 147 -5.60 0.49 4.10
C ASN A 147 -6.75 -0.35 4.69
N ALA A 148 -6.45 -1.52 5.26
CA ALA A 148 -7.45 -2.38 5.90
C ALA A 148 -8.13 -1.70 7.11
N PHE A 149 -7.45 -0.74 7.74
CA PHE A 149 -7.95 0.09 8.83
C PHE A 149 -8.21 1.55 8.42
N SER A 150 -8.41 1.82 7.12
CA SER A 150 -8.74 3.15 6.61
C SER A 150 -10.04 3.73 7.16
N ASN A 151 -10.91 2.89 7.75
CA ASN A 151 -12.09 3.33 8.48
C ASN A 151 -11.73 4.31 9.62
N LEU A 152 -10.51 4.26 10.16
CA LEU A 152 -9.97 5.17 11.18
C LEU A 152 -9.98 6.66 10.75
N PHE A 153 -9.92 6.96 9.46
CA PHE A 153 -9.88 8.33 8.95
C PHE A 153 -10.83 8.56 7.78
N ASN A 154 -11.76 7.65 7.55
CA ASN A 154 -12.80 7.76 6.52
C ASN A 154 -14.05 8.44 7.08
N ALA A 155 -14.35 9.65 6.61
CA ALA A 155 -15.47 10.43 7.14
C ALA A 155 -16.84 9.77 6.94
N GLN A 156 -17.02 8.97 5.88
CA GLN A 156 -18.27 8.23 5.67
C GLN A 156 -18.43 7.15 6.74
N ASN A 157 -17.38 6.37 7.02
CA ASN A 157 -17.41 5.37 8.09
C ASN A 157 -17.66 5.99 9.47
N ILE A 158 -17.07 7.15 9.75
CA ILE A 158 -17.27 7.87 11.02
C ILE A 158 -18.73 8.30 11.18
N LEU A 159 -19.32 8.89 10.13
CA LEU A 159 -20.72 9.30 10.15
C LEU A 159 -21.69 8.11 10.28
N ASP A 160 -21.32 6.96 9.73
CA ASP A 160 -22.08 5.71 9.81
C ASP A 160 -21.83 4.92 11.11
N LYS A 161 -20.98 5.46 12.02
CA LYS A 161 -20.57 4.82 13.28
C LYS A 161 -19.91 3.44 13.08
N GLN A 162 -19.16 3.32 11.98
CA GLN A 162 -18.41 2.12 11.57
C GLN A 162 -16.91 2.41 11.47
N SER A 163 -16.36 3.11 12.46
CA SER A 163 -14.98 3.58 12.50
C SER A 163 -14.30 3.27 13.83
N LEU A 164 -12.97 3.16 13.79
CA LEU A 164 -12.11 3.11 14.99
C LEU A 164 -11.91 4.47 15.66
N SER A 165 -12.30 5.56 14.98
CA SER A 165 -12.26 6.92 15.51
C SER A 165 -13.65 7.53 15.50
N THR A 166 -13.75 8.67 16.19
CA THR A 166 -14.91 9.55 16.18
C THR A 166 -14.44 10.98 15.91
N PRO A 167 -15.33 11.94 15.62
CA PRO A 167 -14.92 13.32 15.37
C PRO A 167 -14.06 13.94 16.48
N GLU A 168 -14.26 13.49 17.72
CA GLU A 168 -13.52 13.95 18.90
C GLU A 168 -12.04 13.51 18.91
N PHE A 169 -11.64 12.58 18.05
CA PHE A 169 -10.25 12.13 17.92
C PHE A 169 -9.40 13.08 17.06
N LEU A 170 -10.02 13.98 16.30
CA LEU A 170 -9.27 15.02 15.58
C LEU A 170 -8.46 15.87 16.56
N GLY A 171 -7.19 16.07 16.25
CA GLY A 171 -6.24 16.79 17.10
C GLY A 171 -5.73 15.97 18.30
N THR A 172 -6.10 14.68 18.42
CA THR A 172 -5.59 13.79 19.47
C THR A 172 -4.46 12.91 18.96
N GLN A 173 -3.55 12.55 19.87
CA GLN A 173 -2.46 11.63 19.56
C GLN A 173 -2.97 10.18 19.52
N ILE A 174 -2.93 9.57 18.34
CA ILE A 174 -3.42 8.21 18.09
C ILE A 174 -2.29 7.23 17.73
N ALA A 175 -1.10 7.75 17.42
CA ALA A 175 0.06 6.99 17.02
C ALA A 175 1.34 7.55 17.68
N SER A 176 2.45 6.85 17.48
CA SER A 176 3.77 7.33 17.85
C SER A 176 4.09 8.68 17.17
N PRO A 177 4.72 9.65 17.86
CA PRO A 177 5.15 10.92 17.26
C PRO A 177 6.11 10.76 16.07
N LEU A 178 6.71 9.59 15.94
CA LEU A 178 7.62 9.24 14.85
C LEU A 178 6.91 9.01 13.52
N LEU A 179 5.59 8.86 13.52
CA LEU A 179 4.81 8.57 12.31
C LEU A 179 4.09 9.80 11.79
N SER A 180 4.29 10.10 10.50
CA SER A 180 3.42 10.98 9.73
C SER A 180 2.90 10.27 8.48
N VAL A 181 1.65 10.55 8.12
CA VAL A 181 0.93 9.93 7.00
C VAL A 181 0.10 10.99 6.30
N CYS A 182 0.25 11.08 4.98
CA CYS A 182 -0.63 11.86 4.10
C CYS A 182 -1.30 10.95 3.07
N ASP A 183 -2.46 11.37 2.57
CA ASP A 183 -2.91 11.00 1.24
C ASP A 183 -2.38 12.06 0.27
N ASP A 184 -1.71 11.67 -0.80
CA ASP A 184 -1.05 12.58 -1.73
C ASP A 184 -1.19 12.09 -3.16
N GLU A 185 -2.39 12.24 -3.72
CA GLU A 185 -2.69 11.73 -5.06
C GLU A 185 -1.81 12.33 -6.16
N LEU A 186 -1.30 13.54 -5.97
CA LEU A 186 -0.43 14.22 -6.92
C LEU A 186 1.06 14.05 -6.58
N HIS A 187 1.40 13.07 -5.74
CA HIS A 187 2.79 12.75 -5.41
C HIS A 187 3.59 12.45 -6.70
N PRO A 188 4.84 12.94 -6.85
CA PRO A 188 5.64 12.76 -8.07
C PRO A 188 5.87 11.30 -8.49
N GLU A 189 5.93 10.39 -7.51
CA GLU A 189 6.08 8.94 -7.73
C GLU A 189 4.75 8.24 -8.10
N ASN A 190 3.60 8.89 -7.95
CA ASN A 190 2.34 8.32 -8.41
C ASN A 190 2.30 8.33 -9.94
N VAL A 191 2.37 7.14 -10.54
CA VAL A 191 2.44 6.96 -11.99
C VAL A 191 1.10 7.17 -12.70
N ALA A 192 -0.01 7.16 -11.97
CA ALA A 192 -1.36 7.29 -12.50
C ALA A 192 -2.21 8.30 -11.70
N PRO A 193 -1.74 9.56 -11.55
CA PRO A 193 -2.39 10.54 -10.69
C PRO A 193 -3.73 10.99 -11.28
N VAL A 194 -4.68 11.21 -10.39
CA VAL A 194 -6.04 11.67 -10.66
C VAL A 194 -6.16 13.10 -10.13
N TYR A 195 -6.53 14.06 -10.99
CA TYR A 195 -6.57 15.48 -10.60
C TYR A 195 -7.89 15.95 -9.98
N PHE A 196 -8.92 15.11 -10.06
CA PHE A 196 -10.23 15.38 -9.50
C PHE A 196 -10.97 14.08 -9.18
N ASP A 197 -11.70 14.10 -8.07
CA ASP A 197 -12.51 12.97 -7.63
C ASP A 197 -13.82 12.84 -8.43
N GLY A 198 -14.63 11.84 -8.11
CA GLY A 198 -15.87 11.57 -8.83
C GLY A 198 -16.95 12.66 -8.65
N GLU A 199 -16.83 13.54 -7.67
CA GLU A 199 -17.68 14.72 -7.48
C GLU A 199 -17.12 15.97 -8.16
N GLY A 200 -16.00 15.83 -8.89
CA GLY A 200 -15.28 16.92 -9.53
C GLY A 200 -14.47 17.76 -8.53
N THR A 201 -14.28 17.32 -7.30
CA THR A 201 -13.44 18.04 -6.32
C THR A 201 -11.96 17.86 -6.69
N PRO A 202 -11.12 18.92 -6.72
CA PRO A 202 -9.68 18.76 -6.92
C PRO A 202 -9.06 17.84 -5.87
N THR A 203 -8.27 16.86 -6.31
CA THR A 203 -7.43 16.07 -5.40
C THR A 203 -6.29 16.94 -4.86
N ARG A 204 -5.80 16.61 -3.67
CA ARG A 204 -4.72 17.35 -3.00
C ARG A 204 -4.05 16.47 -1.97
N ARG A 205 -2.87 16.91 -1.52
CA ARG A 205 -2.23 16.36 -0.34
C ARG A 205 -3.05 16.67 0.91
N VAL A 206 -3.44 15.63 1.66
CA VAL A 206 -4.21 15.73 2.90
C VAL A 206 -3.42 15.06 4.03
N PRO A 207 -3.04 15.79 5.10
CA PRO A 207 -2.42 15.18 6.26
C PRO A 207 -3.45 14.34 7.02
N ILE A 208 -3.22 13.03 7.11
CA ILE A 208 -4.06 12.10 7.89
C ILE A 208 -3.51 12.05 9.32
N ILE A 209 -2.22 11.77 9.48
CA ILE A 209 -1.51 11.76 10.76
C ILE A 209 -0.31 12.69 10.65
N THR A 210 -0.16 13.64 11.57
CA THR A 210 1.00 14.52 11.67
C THR A 210 1.67 14.28 13.01
N GLU A 211 2.88 13.73 13.02
CA GLU A 211 3.62 13.41 14.24
C GLU A 211 2.75 12.68 15.28
N GLY A 212 2.11 11.59 14.85
CA GLY A 212 1.24 10.78 15.69
C GLY A 212 -0.17 11.35 15.96
N VAL A 213 -0.45 12.58 15.56
CA VAL A 213 -1.75 13.26 15.78
C VAL A 213 -2.69 13.11 14.59
N LEU A 214 -3.90 12.63 14.83
CA LEU A 214 -4.94 12.53 13.80
C LEU A 214 -5.36 13.94 13.35
N SER A 215 -4.97 14.32 12.14
CA SER A 215 -5.02 15.70 11.66
C SER A 215 -6.24 15.99 10.80
N SER A 216 -6.68 15.03 9.99
CA SER A 216 -7.83 15.18 9.10
C SER A 216 -8.55 13.86 8.88
N PHE A 217 -9.80 13.95 8.44
CA PHE A 217 -10.48 12.84 7.77
C PHE A 217 -10.49 13.07 6.26
N LEU A 218 -10.65 11.97 5.52
CA LEU A 218 -10.91 12.01 4.09
C LEU A 218 -12.40 12.19 3.85
N HIS A 219 -12.77 13.09 2.94
CA HIS A 219 -14.14 13.55 2.73
C HIS A 219 -14.58 13.55 1.27
N SER A 220 -15.81 13.10 1.03
CA SER A 220 -16.66 13.60 -0.05
C SER A 220 -17.31 14.94 0.33
N ALA A 221 -17.90 15.65 -0.63
CA ALA A 221 -18.63 16.88 -0.37
C ALA A 221 -19.79 16.68 0.63
N GLY A 222 -20.51 15.56 0.53
CA GLY A 222 -21.60 15.24 1.45
C GLY A 222 -21.11 15.03 2.89
N THR A 223 -20.01 14.30 3.07
CA THR A 223 -19.44 14.07 4.41
C THR A 223 -18.81 15.33 5.00
N ALA A 224 -18.14 16.14 4.17
CA ALA A 224 -17.58 17.43 4.55
C ALA A 224 -18.66 18.37 5.10
N LYS A 225 -19.78 18.52 4.38
CA LYS A 225 -20.93 19.34 4.82
C LYS A 225 -21.49 18.88 6.17
N ARG A 226 -21.59 17.57 6.40
CA ARG A 226 -22.14 17.01 7.65
C ARG A 226 -21.19 17.15 8.85
N LEU A 227 -19.89 17.24 8.61
CA LEU A 227 -18.86 17.38 9.65
C LEU A 227 -18.29 18.80 9.72
N ASN A 228 -18.89 19.77 9.03
CA ASN A 228 -18.42 21.17 8.95
C ASN A 228 -16.95 21.28 8.49
N ALA A 229 -16.55 20.42 7.55
CA ALA A 229 -15.22 20.38 6.95
C ALA A 229 -15.26 20.79 5.46
N GLN A 230 -14.10 20.78 4.79
CA GLN A 230 -14.01 20.95 3.34
C GLN A 230 -13.90 19.59 2.63
N PRO A 231 -14.41 19.45 1.40
CA PRO A 231 -14.19 18.25 0.58
C PRO A 231 -12.70 18.06 0.30
N THR A 232 -12.21 16.82 0.30
CA THR A 232 -10.76 16.56 0.18
C THR A 232 -10.35 15.97 -1.16
N GLY A 233 -11.28 15.71 -2.08
CA GLY A 233 -10.98 15.06 -3.36
C GLY A 233 -10.85 13.54 -3.24
N HIS A 234 -11.73 12.90 -2.46
CA HIS A 234 -11.67 11.46 -2.16
C HIS A 234 -13.01 10.74 -2.42
N ALA A 235 -13.95 11.41 -3.10
CA ALA A 235 -15.24 10.83 -3.42
C ALA A 235 -15.16 9.92 -4.65
N ASN A 236 -15.71 8.71 -4.53
CA ASN A 236 -15.95 7.81 -5.64
C ASN A 236 -17.45 7.73 -5.93
N ILE A 237 -17.81 7.73 -7.21
CA ILE A 237 -19.21 7.65 -7.65
C ILE A 237 -19.51 6.23 -8.15
N GLY A 238 -20.48 5.58 -7.51
CA GLY A 238 -21.07 4.32 -7.96
C GLY A 238 -22.57 4.31 -7.65
N ALA A 239 -23.11 3.17 -7.23
CA ALA A 239 -24.49 3.09 -6.73
C ALA A 239 -24.75 4.01 -5.51
N LYS A 240 -23.69 4.31 -4.76
CA LYS A 240 -23.63 5.32 -3.69
C LYS A 240 -22.30 6.05 -3.79
N VAL A 241 -22.23 7.25 -3.22
CA VAL A 241 -20.96 7.95 -3.01
C VAL A 241 -20.18 7.23 -1.90
N THR A 242 -18.94 6.86 -2.17
CA THR A 242 -18.02 6.33 -1.16
C THR A 242 -16.81 7.23 -1.03
N VAL A 243 -16.11 7.14 0.10
CA VAL A 243 -14.83 7.80 0.32
C VAL A 243 -13.75 6.72 0.36
N SER A 244 -12.63 6.94 -0.32
CA SER A 244 -11.45 6.08 -0.19
C SER A 244 -10.16 6.89 -0.24
N PRO A 245 -9.07 6.40 0.38
CA PRO A 245 -7.72 6.87 0.11
C PRO A 245 -7.37 6.75 -1.38
N ASN A 246 -6.44 7.56 -1.87
CA ASN A 246 -5.90 7.47 -3.22
C ASN A 246 -4.46 6.95 -3.23
N PHE A 247 -3.51 7.68 -2.62
CA PHE A 247 -2.09 7.35 -2.63
C PHE A 247 -1.43 7.73 -1.31
N TYR A 248 -0.97 6.76 -0.53
CA TYR A 248 -0.35 7.06 0.76
C TYR A 248 1.06 7.63 0.60
N HIS A 249 1.40 8.59 1.46
CA HIS A 249 2.75 9.06 1.66
C HIS A 249 3.06 9.00 3.15
N VAL A 250 3.82 7.97 3.54
CA VAL A 250 4.28 7.77 4.91
C VAL A 250 5.72 8.28 5.01
N PHE A 251 6.03 9.01 6.07
CA PHE A 251 7.34 9.59 6.30
C PHE A 251 7.61 9.79 7.80
N PRO A 252 8.88 9.90 8.21
CA PRO A 252 9.22 10.19 9.60
C PRO A 252 8.59 11.49 10.10
N GLY A 253 8.00 11.45 11.30
CA GLY A 253 7.56 12.61 12.05
C GLY A 253 8.71 13.22 12.86
N GLN A 254 8.61 13.14 14.18
CA GLN A 254 9.68 13.59 15.07
C GLN A 254 10.96 12.76 14.91
N SER A 255 12.10 13.35 15.27
CA SER A 255 13.37 12.62 15.27
C SER A 255 13.34 11.48 16.28
N ALA A 256 13.72 10.29 15.83
CA ALA A 256 13.87 9.14 16.72
C ALA A 256 15.12 9.27 17.60
N GLU A 257 15.02 8.82 18.85
CA GLU A 257 16.18 8.77 19.76
C GLU A 257 17.20 7.70 19.35
N GLN A 258 16.72 6.64 18.69
CA GLN A 258 17.51 5.52 18.22
C GLN A 258 17.15 5.19 16.77
N GLU A 259 18.16 5.02 15.93
CA GLU A 259 18.00 4.46 14.58
C GLU A 259 18.09 2.92 14.65
N TYR A 260 17.30 2.25 13.80
CA TYR A 260 17.31 0.80 13.66
C TYR A 260 17.68 0.43 12.22
N SER A 261 18.38 -0.69 12.05
CA SER A 261 18.68 -1.25 10.74
C SER A 261 18.64 -2.77 10.79
N LEU A 262 18.28 -3.39 9.66
CA LEU A 262 18.29 -4.84 9.51
C LEU A 262 19.68 -5.44 9.73
N ASP A 263 20.74 -4.72 9.33
CA ASP A 263 22.14 -5.15 9.46
C ASP A 263 22.59 -5.32 10.92
N GLN A 264 22.01 -4.55 11.85
CA GLN A 264 22.40 -4.56 13.26
C GLN A 264 21.36 -5.23 14.17
N ALA A 265 20.12 -5.39 13.68
CA ALA A 265 19.04 -5.94 14.46
C ALA A 265 19.26 -7.42 14.82
N GLU A 266 19.00 -7.77 16.08
CA GLU A 266 19.06 -9.16 16.56
C GLU A 266 17.66 -9.64 16.93
N ASN A 267 17.28 -10.83 16.46
CA ASN A 267 15.99 -11.48 16.75
C ASN A 267 14.76 -10.62 16.42
N VAL A 268 14.80 -9.95 15.26
CA VAL A 268 13.70 -9.14 14.73
C VAL A 268 13.00 -9.91 13.63
N ILE A 269 11.67 -9.82 13.55
CA ILE A 269 10.93 -10.38 12.42
C ILE A 269 10.69 -9.28 11.39
N TRP A 270 11.19 -9.47 10.18
CA TRP A 270 10.83 -8.66 9.04
C TRP A 270 9.62 -9.28 8.36
N ILE A 271 8.48 -8.59 8.42
CA ILE A 271 7.24 -8.95 7.73
C ILE A 271 7.21 -8.25 6.38
N ASP A 272 7.22 -9.04 5.32
CA ASP A 272 7.25 -8.55 3.95
C ASP A 272 5.86 -8.42 3.33
N GLU A 273 4.97 -9.33 3.67
CA GLU A 273 3.60 -9.32 3.18
C GLU A 273 2.67 -9.91 4.23
N VAL A 274 1.47 -9.34 4.34
CA VAL A 274 0.40 -9.87 5.19
C VAL A 274 -0.73 -10.40 4.32
N ASN A 275 -1.17 -11.61 4.61
CA ASN A 275 -2.10 -12.37 3.79
C ASN A 275 -3.48 -12.47 4.46
N ALA A 276 -4.48 -12.85 3.66
CA ALA A 276 -5.84 -13.14 4.13
C ALA A 276 -6.52 -11.98 4.90
N LEU A 277 -6.24 -10.72 4.53
CA LEU A 277 -6.82 -9.52 5.15
C LEU A 277 -8.35 -9.59 5.28
N HIS A 278 -9.05 -10.09 4.26
CA HIS A 278 -10.52 -10.20 4.23
C HIS A 278 -11.10 -11.10 5.34
N ALA A 279 -10.33 -12.08 5.83
CA ALA A 279 -10.75 -13.00 6.87
C ALA A 279 -10.11 -12.67 8.24
N GLY A 280 -8.88 -12.14 8.22
CA GLY A 280 -8.08 -11.91 9.43
C GLY A 280 -8.22 -10.51 10.04
N VAL A 281 -8.86 -9.55 9.35
CA VAL A 281 -9.07 -8.19 9.87
C VAL A 281 -10.49 -8.01 10.39
N LYS A 282 -10.60 -7.44 11.61
CA LYS A 282 -11.85 -6.94 12.16
C LYS A 282 -11.75 -5.43 12.36
N ALA A 283 -11.99 -4.69 11.27
CA ALA A 283 -11.73 -3.25 11.22
C ALA A 283 -12.49 -2.42 12.27
N LEU A 284 -13.68 -2.86 12.73
CA LEU A 284 -14.44 -2.16 13.77
C LEU A 284 -13.92 -2.42 15.19
N GLU A 285 -13.32 -3.60 15.41
CA GLU A 285 -12.74 -3.97 16.71
C GLU A 285 -11.31 -3.43 16.83
N GLY A 286 -10.61 -3.24 15.71
CA GLY A 286 -9.21 -2.83 15.65
C GLY A 286 -8.24 -4.00 15.58
N SER A 287 -8.73 -5.22 15.83
CA SER A 287 -7.91 -6.42 15.87
C SER A 287 -7.62 -7.01 14.48
N PHE A 288 -6.43 -7.57 14.32
CA PHE A 288 -6.06 -8.39 13.18
C PHE A 288 -5.32 -9.66 13.63
N SER A 289 -5.40 -10.71 12.81
CA SER A 289 -4.64 -11.95 12.92
C SER A 289 -4.38 -12.47 11.52
N LEU A 290 -3.17 -12.26 11.02
CA LEU A 290 -2.85 -12.42 9.60
C LEU A 290 -1.64 -13.35 9.42
N PRO A 291 -1.76 -14.40 8.59
CA PRO A 291 -0.58 -15.09 8.09
C PRO A 291 0.33 -14.09 7.38
N PHE A 292 1.64 -14.29 7.46
CA PHE A 292 2.59 -13.40 6.80
C PHE A 292 3.74 -14.18 6.16
N ASP A 293 4.33 -13.57 5.13
CA ASP A 293 5.62 -13.96 4.60
C ASP A 293 6.69 -13.01 5.13
N GLY A 294 7.84 -13.56 5.49
CA GLY A 294 8.90 -12.78 6.11
C GLY A 294 10.07 -13.60 6.60
N TRP A 295 10.99 -12.92 7.29
CA TRP A 295 12.25 -13.48 7.77
C TRP A 295 12.48 -13.17 9.25
N MET A 296 13.14 -14.10 9.94
CA MET A 296 13.90 -13.78 11.14
C MET A 296 15.19 -13.09 10.72
N VAL A 297 15.49 -11.97 11.37
CA VAL A 297 16.65 -11.13 11.11
C VAL A 297 17.58 -11.20 12.31
N ASN A 298 18.83 -11.55 12.05
CA ASN A 298 19.88 -11.56 13.05
C ASN A 298 21.21 -11.06 12.47
N LYS A 299 21.54 -9.79 12.73
CA LYS A 299 22.76 -9.11 12.25
C LYS A 299 22.92 -9.15 10.73
N GLY A 300 21.85 -8.80 10.02
CA GLY A 300 21.80 -8.86 8.56
C GLY A 300 21.60 -10.26 7.97
N GLU A 301 21.71 -11.33 8.77
CA GLU A 301 21.35 -12.68 8.30
C GLU A 301 19.82 -12.85 8.30
N LEU A 302 19.28 -13.26 7.16
CA LEU A 302 17.86 -13.50 6.96
C LEU A 302 17.57 -15.00 6.93
N THR A 303 16.67 -15.46 7.79
CA THR A 303 16.15 -16.83 7.78
C THR A 303 14.66 -16.78 7.50
N SER A 304 14.21 -17.37 6.39
CA SER A 304 12.78 -17.37 6.04
C SER A 304 11.97 -18.05 7.13
N ILE A 305 10.78 -17.52 7.41
CA ILE A 305 9.84 -18.13 8.36
C ILE A 305 8.90 -19.06 7.58
N ASP A 306 8.67 -20.29 8.08
CA ASP A 306 7.81 -21.29 7.43
C ASP A 306 6.34 -20.84 7.35
N SER A 307 5.65 -20.88 8.49
CA SER A 307 4.24 -20.56 8.63
C SER A 307 4.09 -19.89 10.00
N ALA A 308 3.64 -18.64 9.98
CA ALA A 308 3.42 -17.87 11.18
C ALA A 308 2.31 -16.84 10.97
N THR A 309 1.71 -16.43 12.07
CA THR A 309 0.65 -15.43 12.11
C THR A 309 1.07 -14.26 12.98
N VAL A 310 0.91 -13.04 12.47
CA VAL A 310 1.04 -11.81 13.25
C VAL A 310 -0.33 -11.36 13.74
N ALA A 311 -0.44 -11.03 15.02
CA ALA A 311 -1.71 -10.62 15.61
C ALA A 311 -1.53 -9.41 16.56
N GLY A 312 -2.54 -8.55 16.59
CA GLY A 312 -2.54 -7.34 17.41
C GLY A 312 -3.82 -6.50 17.26
N ASP A 313 -3.81 -5.33 17.92
CA ASP A 313 -4.75 -4.24 17.67
C ASP A 313 -4.03 -3.13 16.91
N PHE A 314 -4.65 -2.59 15.88
CA PHE A 314 -4.04 -1.60 15.00
C PHE A 314 -3.75 -0.27 15.70
N ARG A 315 -4.58 0.15 16.67
CA ARG A 315 -4.31 1.38 17.44
C ARG A 315 -3.09 1.21 18.34
N GLU A 316 -2.96 0.04 18.94
CA GLU A 316 -1.79 -0.29 19.76
C GLU A 316 -0.53 -0.47 18.91
N LEU A 317 -0.65 -1.04 17.70
CA LEU A 317 0.44 -1.08 16.72
C LEU A 317 0.94 0.34 16.40
N LEU A 318 0.03 1.26 16.05
CA LEU A 318 0.39 2.64 15.73
C LEU A 318 1.12 3.36 16.88
N LYS A 319 0.72 3.11 18.13
CA LYS A 319 1.40 3.66 19.32
C LYS A 319 2.74 2.98 19.61
N SER A 320 2.90 1.73 19.20
CA SER A 320 4.11 0.92 19.46
C SER A 320 5.17 1.06 18.37
N ILE A 321 4.99 1.98 17.41
CA ILE A 321 6.00 2.34 16.42
C ILE A 321 7.18 3.01 17.14
N ILE A 322 8.35 2.39 17.03
CA ILE A 322 9.60 2.85 17.66
C ILE A 322 10.55 3.51 16.68
N TYR A 323 10.36 3.30 15.37
CA TYR A 323 11.17 3.92 14.33
C TYR A 323 10.49 3.85 12.97
N VAL A 324 10.63 4.93 12.21
CA VAL A 324 10.20 5.05 10.82
C VAL A 324 11.46 5.36 10.02
N GLU A 325 11.82 4.51 9.06
CA GLU A 325 13.02 4.72 8.28
C GLU A 325 12.92 5.97 7.39
N LYS A 326 14.08 6.48 6.97
CA LYS A 326 14.18 7.71 6.17
C LYS A 326 13.86 7.48 4.70
N GLU A 327 14.32 6.36 4.16
CA GLU A 327 14.19 6.03 2.75
C GLU A 327 12.84 5.34 2.51
N ALA A 328 11.99 5.96 1.70
CA ALA A 328 10.70 5.41 1.30
C ALA A 328 10.81 4.64 0.00
N GLU A 329 10.06 3.55 -0.11
CA GLU A 329 9.95 2.75 -1.33
C GLU A 329 8.58 2.96 -1.96
N LEU A 330 8.53 2.93 -3.29
CA LEU A 330 7.29 3.02 -4.06
C LEU A 330 6.60 1.66 -4.11
N THR A 331 5.36 1.63 -3.65
CA THR A 331 4.45 0.48 -3.75
C THR A 331 3.26 0.82 -4.66
N SER A 332 2.38 -0.14 -4.90
CA SER A 332 1.11 0.11 -5.61
C SER A 332 0.14 1.00 -4.85
N GLY A 333 0.27 1.12 -3.52
CA GLY A 333 -0.64 1.88 -2.66
C GLY A 333 -0.10 3.22 -2.19
N GLY A 334 1.16 3.55 -2.50
CA GLY A 334 1.81 4.73 -1.95
C GLY A 334 3.33 4.61 -1.85
N VAL A 335 3.96 5.65 -1.32
CA VAL A 335 5.35 5.63 -0.87
C VAL A 335 5.40 5.44 0.65
N CYS A 336 6.20 4.48 1.10
CA CYS A 336 6.34 4.18 2.52
C CYS A 336 7.74 3.67 2.82
N PRO A 337 8.38 4.12 3.91
CA PRO A 337 9.59 3.50 4.45
C PRO A 337 9.25 2.23 5.24
N LYS A 338 10.27 1.48 5.65
CA LYS A 338 10.07 0.38 6.61
C LYS A 338 9.69 0.92 7.99
N ILE A 339 8.78 0.21 8.65
CA ILE A 339 8.20 0.64 9.94
C ILE A 339 8.52 -0.36 11.04
N TRP A 340 9.22 0.10 12.07
CA TRP A 340 9.63 -0.72 13.21
C TRP A 340 8.63 -0.58 14.37
N VAL A 341 8.18 -1.72 14.87
CA VAL A 341 7.16 -1.83 15.92
C VAL A 341 7.63 -2.81 16.98
N ASP A 342 7.43 -2.49 18.26
CA ASP A 342 7.75 -3.40 19.36
C ASP A 342 6.53 -4.19 19.85
N GLY A 343 6.77 -5.37 20.44
CA GLY A 343 5.77 -6.11 21.21
C GLY A 343 4.63 -6.76 20.43
N LEU A 344 4.78 -7.02 19.12
CA LEU A 344 3.75 -7.71 18.34
C LEU A 344 3.71 -9.21 18.65
N SER A 345 2.51 -9.78 18.62
CA SER A 345 2.31 -11.21 18.86
C SER A 345 2.58 -11.99 17.58
N ILE A 346 3.46 -12.98 17.68
CA ILE A 346 3.76 -13.90 16.59
C ILE A 346 3.46 -15.31 17.09
N THR A 347 2.67 -16.03 16.31
CA THR A 347 2.37 -17.44 16.57
C THR A 347 2.95 -18.24 15.42
N GLY A 348 3.96 -19.08 15.70
CA GLY A 348 4.51 -20.02 14.72
C GLY A 348 3.84 -21.38 14.82
N ASP A 349 3.76 -22.06 13.67
CA ASP A 349 3.15 -23.40 13.53
C ASP A 349 4.14 -24.56 13.74
#